data_AF-A0A7D5RLA5-F1
#
_entry.id   AF-A0A7D5RLA5-F1
#
_cell.length_a   1.000
_cell.length_b   1.000
_cell.length_c   1.000
_cell.angle_alpha   90.00
_cell.angle_beta   90.00
_cell.angle_gamma   90.00
#
_symmetry.space_group_name_H-M   'P 1'
#
loop_
_entity.id
_entity.type
_entity.pdbx_description
1 polymer ?
#
loop_
_entity_poly.entity_id
_entity_poly.type
_entity_poly.pdbx_seq_one_letter_code
_entity_poly.pdbx_strand_id
1 'polypeptide(L)'
;MNNLEQHIEVIIFTASEPVTAEFIGEMVSQIHGRDIGRDVVVGAVEKINQRYESIHSVFKIFNIAGGYQLLTKRNMIRSSPMYKVT
;
A
#
# COMPACT_ATOMS: atom_id res chain seq x y z
N MET A 1 14.61 -3.72 5.15
CA MET A 1 13.17 -4.02 5.18
C MET A 1 12.94 -4.99 6.32
N ASN A 2 11.99 -4.70 7.21
CA ASN A 2 11.67 -5.60 8.32
C ASN A 2 10.54 -6.57 7.92
N ASN A 3 10.36 -7.66 8.69
CA ASN A 3 9.31 -8.66 8.43
C ASN A 3 7.90 -8.07 8.35
N LEU A 4 7.61 -6.98 9.08
CA LEU A 4 6.30 -6.33 9.07
C LEU A 4 6.01 -5.67 7.71
N GLU A 5 6.95 -4.86 7.20
CA GLU A 5 6.85 -4.23 5.89
C GLU A 5 6.68 -5.29 4.78
N GLN A 6 7.37 -6.44 4.88
CA GLN A 6 7.20 -7.51 3.87
C GLN A 6 5.80 -8.10 3.88
N HIS A 7 5.26 -8.42 5.07
CA HIS A 7 3.91 -9.00 5.16
C HIS A 7 2.84 -8.01 4.69
N ILE A 8 2.95 -6.73 5.05
CA ILE A 8 2.04 -5.67 4.57
C ILE A 8 2.10 -5.55 3.05
N GLU A 9 3.30 -5.54 2.48
CA GLU A 9 3.49 -5.46 1.03
C GLU A 9 2.90 -6.66 0.29
N VAL A 10 3.10 -7.88 0.80
CA VAL A 10 2.54 -9.10 0.21
C VAL A 10 1.02 -9.06 0.24
N ILE A 11 0.40 -8.66 1.36
CA ILE A 11 -1.06 -8.54 1.47
C ILE A 11 -1.60 -7.60 0.39
N ILE A 12 -1.04 -6.38 0.29
CA ILE A 12 -1.48 -5.37 -0.70
C ILE A 12 -1.20 -5.84 -2.14
N PHE A 13 -0.09 -6.52 -2.38
CA PHE A 13 0.29 -7.02 -3.71
C PHE A 13 -0.65 -8.12 -4.21
N THR A 14 -1.08 -9.02 -3.32
CA THR A 14 -1.97 -10.14 -3.67
C THR A 14 -3.46 -9.75 -3.73
N ALA A 15 -3.81 -8.55 -3.25
CA ALA A 15 -5.19 -8.12 -3.20
C ALA A 15 -5.74 -7.76 -4.60
N SER A 16 -6.93 -8.28 -4.92
CA SER A 16 -7.64 -7.94 -6.16
C SER A 16 -8.33 -6.57 -6.09
N GLU A 17 -8.53 -6.03 -4.90
CA GLU A 17 -9.24 -4.77 -4.61
C GLU A 17 -8.49 -3.96 -3.52
N PRO A 18 -8.74 -2.63 -3.39
CA PRO A 18 -8.14 -1.83 -2.33
C PRO A 18 -8.42 -2.38 -0.93
N VAL A 19 -7.37 -2.47 -0.10
CA VAL A 19 -7.45 -3.08 1.24
C VAL A 19 -7.25 -2.04 2.33
N THR A 20 -8.17 -1.95 3.29
CA THR A 20 -8.08 -0.93 4.34
C THR A 20 -6.91 -1.16 5.30
N ALA A 21 -6.46 -0.10 5.96
CA ALA A 21 -5.38 -0.17 6.94
C ALA A 21 -5.76 -1.08 8.13
N GLU A 22 -7.03 -1.08 8.51
CA GLU A 22 -7.60 -1.85 9.60
C GLU A 22 -7.54 -3.35 9.28
N PHE A 23 -7.94 -3.75 8.06
CA PHE A 23 -7.86 -5.14 7.62
C PHE A 23 -6.41 -5.63 7.52
N ILE A 24 -5.53 -4.79 6.96
CA ILE A 24 -4.09 -5.13 6.90
C ILE A 24 -3.56 -5.34 8.31
N GLY A 25 -3.87 -4.42 9.24
CA GLY A 25 -3.49 -4.47 10.64
C GLY A 25 -3.95 -5.76 11.33
N GLU A 26 -5.20 -6.16 11.13
CA GLU A 26 -5.76 -7.42 11.65
C GLU A 26 -4.96 -8.63 11.14
N MET A 27 -4.72 -8.72 9.83
CA MET A 27 -3.99 -9.83 9.22
C MET A 27 -2.56 -9.93 9.74
N VAL A 28 -1.83 -8.81 9.82
CA VAL A 28 -0.44 -8.85 10.32
C VAL A 28 -0.38 -9.04 11.83
N SER A 29 -1.41 -8.65 12.58
CA SER A 29 -1.50 -8.93 14.02
C SER A 29 -1.57 -10.42 14.29
N GLN A 30 -2.33 -11.16 13.48
CA GLN A 30 -2.40 -12.63 13.55
C GLN A 30 -1.05 -13.29 13.24
N ILE A 31 -0.33 -12.78 12.23
CA ILE A 31 0.99 -13.32 11.84
C ILE A 31 2.05 -13.08 12.92
N HIS A 32 2.02 -11.92 13.57
CA HIS A 32 3.05 -11.50 14.54
C HIS A 32 2.69 -11.77 16.00
N GLY A 33 1.46 -12.21 16.28
CA GLY A 33 0.98 -12.51 17.63
C GLY A 33 0.90 -11.29 18.56
N ARG A 34 0.73 -10.09 18.01
CA ARG A 34 0.60 -8.83 18.75
C ARG A 34 -0.30 -7.85 18.01
N ASP A 35 -0.89 -6.90 18.73
CA ASP A 35 -1.72 -5.86 18.11
C ASP A 35 -0.88 -4.92 17.23
N ILE A 36 -1.33 -4.72 15.99
CA ILE A 36 -0.74 -3.83 15.00
C ILE A 36 -1.84 -2.89 14.49
N GLY A 37 -1.87 -1.71 15.12
CA GLY A 37 -2.84 -0.68 14.78
C GLY A 37 -2.59 0.01 13.44
N ARG A 38 -3.62 0.74 13.01
CA ARG A 38 -3.67 1.53 11.77
C ARG A 38 -2.43 2.39 11.52
N ASP A 39 -1.98 3.15 12.51
CA ASP A 39 -0.86 4.10 12.34
C ASP A 39 0.45 3.38 12.03
N VAL A 40 0.64 2.17 12.57
CA VAL A 40 1.79 1.32 12.25
C VAL A 40 1.74 0.87 10.79
N VAL A 41 0.56 0.50 10.30
CA VAL A 41 0.34 0.13 8.89
C VAL A 41 0.63 1.31 7.97
N VAL A 42 0.09 2.50 8.28
CA VAL A 42 0.33 3.72 7.48
C VAL A 42 1.83 4.01 7.39
N GLY A 43 2.53 4.03 8.52
CA GLY A 43 3.97 4.28 8.54
C GLY A 43 4.80 3.20 7.80
N ALA A 44 4.37 1.94 7.82
CA ALA A 44 5.02 0.89 7.06
C ALA A 44 4.80 1.06 5.54
N VAL A 45 3.59 1.43 5.11
CA VAL A 45 3.29 1.74 3.70
C VAL A 45 4.14 2.91 3.19
N GLU A 46 4.33 3.95 4.00
CA GLU A 46 5.22 5.06 3.65
C GLU A 46 6.66 4.60 3.42
N LYS A 47 7.20 3.75 4.30
CA LYS A 47 8.55 3.19 4.14
C LYS A 47 8.68 2.32 2.90
N ILE A 48 7.66 1.51 2.58
CA ILE A 48 7.62 0.70 1.35
C ILE A 48 7.65 1.63 0.12
N ASN A 49 6.85 2.70 0.13
CA ASN A 49 6.84 3.68 -0.95
C ASN A 49 8.17 4.46 -1.09
N GLN A 50 8.80 4.84 0.02
CA GLN A 50 10.14 5.45 0.01
C GLN A 50 11.17 4.52 -0.61
N ARG A 51 11.10 3.22 -0.28
CA ARG A 51 11.97 2.19 -0.87
C ARG A 51 11.74 2.08 -2.37
N TYR A 52 10.49 1.98 -2.82
CA TYR A 52 10.15 1.98 -4.23
C TYR A 52 10.69 3.20 -4.97
N GLU A 53 10.62 4.38 -4.37
CA GLU A 53 11.17 5.60 -4.97
C GLU A 53 12.70 5.55 -5.05
N SER A 54 13.38 5.09 -3.99
CA SER A 54 14.85 5.00 -3.94
C SER A 54 15.46 4.09 -5.02
N ILE A 55 14.70 3.10 -5.48
CA ILE A 55 15.11 2.17 -6.54
C ILE A 55 14.51 2.52 -7.91
N HIS A 56 13.92 3.72 -8.05
CA HIS A 56 13.22 4.16 -9.26
C HIS A 56 12.16 3.15 -9.75
N SER A 57 11.48 2.50 -8.83
CA SER A 57 10.41 1.55 -9.14
C SER A 57 9.27 2.23 -9.89
N VAL A 58 8.68 1.49 -10.82
CA VAL A 58 7.43 1.87 -11.50
C VAL A 58 6.20 1.61 -10.64
N PHE A 59 6.34 0.89 -9.53
CA PHE A 59 5.26 0.59 -8.59
C PHE A 59 5.17 1.62 -7.49
N LYS A 60 3.94 1.86 -7.01
CA LYS A 60 3.64 2.67 -5.84
C LYS A 60 2.35 2.16 -5.20
N ILE A 61 2.30 2.16 -3.88
CA ILE A 61 1.08 1.89 -3.12
C ILE A 61 0.32 3.21 -2.97
N PHE A 62 -0.94 3.22 -3.40
CA PHE A 62 -1.83 4.36 -3.29
C PHE A 62 -2.94 4.09 -2.28
N ASN A 63 -3.39 5.14 -1.60
CA ASN A 63 -4.66 5.11 -0.88
C ASN A 63 -5.78 5.57 -1.84
N ILE A 64 -6.73 4.68 -2.12
CA ILE A 64 -7.86 4.89 -3.02
C ILE A 64 -9.13 4.58 -2.25
N ALA A 65 -9.99 5.58 -2.06
CA ALA A 65 -11.25 5.45 -1.32
C ALA A 65 -11.10 4.80 0.07
N GLY A 66 -9.98 5.04 0.77
CA GLY A 66 -9.72 4.50 2.11
C GLY A 66 -9.01 3.14 2.12
N GLY A 67 -8.79 2.51 0.96
CA GLY A 67 -8.02 1.27 0.84
C GLY A 67 -6.66 1.47 0.18
N TYR A 68 -5.72 0.56 0.43
CA TYR A 68 -4.40 0.51 -0.20
C TYR A 68 -4.38 -0.46 -1.36
N GLN A 69 -3.82 -0.01 -2.50
CA GLN A 69 -3.61 -0.84 -3.67
C GLN A 69 -2.26 -0.54 -4.32
N LEU A 70 -1.56 -1.57 -4.77
CA LEU A 70 -0.35 -1.42 -5.56
C LEU A 70 -0.73 -1.12 -7.01
N LEU A 71 -0.24 0.00 -7.55
CA LEU A 71 -0.44 0.38 -8.95
C LEU A 71 0.90 0.73 -9.60
N THR A 72 0.93 0.68 -10.93
CA THR A 72 2.03 1.27 -11.70
C THR A 72 1.83 2.78 -11.84
N LYS A 73 2.92 3.56 -11.79
CA LYS A 73 2.91 5.02 -11.97
C LYS A 73 2.19 5.46 -13.27
N ARG A 74 2.22 4.64 -14.32
CA ARG A 74 1.53 4.89 -15.61
C ARG A 74 0.01 4.71 -15.54
N ASN A 75 -0.50 3.77 -14.74
CA ASN A 75 -1.93 3.51 -14.63
C ASN A 75 -2.70 4.63 -13.91
N MET A 76 -2.03 5.47 -13.11
CA MET A 76 -2.67 6.61 -12.43
C MET A 76 -3.20 7.67 -13.41
N ILE A 77 -2.57 7.82 -14.59
CA ILE A 77 -2.95 8.85 -15.57
C ILE A 77 -4.35 8.57 -16.16
N ARG A 78 -4.82 7.31 -16.15
CA ARG A 78 -6.11 6.92 -16.74
C ARG A 78 -7.28 6.87 -15.75
N SER A 79 -7.04 6.80 -14.44
CA SER A 79 -8.09 6.65 -13.42
C SER A 79 -8.51 7.96 -12.74
N SER A 80 -7.82 9.07 -13.03
CA SER A 80 -8.24 10.40 -12.56
C SER A 80 -9.21 11.02 -13.58
N PRO A 81 -10.44 11.41 -13.20
CA PRO A 81 -11.35 12.14 -14.09
C PRO A 81 -10.87 13.58 -14.38
N MET A 82 -9.68 13.98 -13.93
CA MET A 82 -9.18 15.34 -13.95
C MET A 82 -8.01 15.58 -14.93
N TYR A 83 -7.94 14.81 -16.03
CA TYR A 83 -7.09 15.16 -17.18
C TYR A 83 -7.91 15.17 -18.48
N LYS A 84 -8.93 16.02 -18.50
CA LYS A 84 -9.35 16.71 -19.73
C LYS A 84 -9.01 18.19 -19.54
N VAL A 85 -7.82 18.60 -19.96
CA VAL A 85 -7.57 20.00 -20.31
C VAL A 85 -6.71 20.02 -21.56
N THR A 86 -7.39 20.43 -22.63
CA THR A 86 -6.97 21.09 -23.88
C THR A 86 -5.84 20.47 -24.70
#